data_AF-A0A950KLX0-F1
#
_entry.id   AF-A0A950KLX0-F1
#
_cell.length_a   1.000
_cell.length_b   1.000
_cell.length_c   1.000
_cell.angle_alpha   90.00
_cell.angle_beta   90.00
_cell.angle_gamma   90.00
#
_symmetry.space_group_name_H-M   'P 1'
#
loop_
_entity.id
_entity.type
_entity.pdbx_description
1 polymer ?
#
loop_
_entity_poly.entity_id
_entity_poly.type
_entity_poly.pdbx_seq_one_letter_code
_entity_poly.pdbx_strand_id
1 'polypeptide(L)'
;MKTIRVFVSSPGDVQAERTIADRLVRMTAEELGIPVSVQYSNLLRDEPLVQSSSEASDSAEPDSGDVILCPYFWEYQRFSLELPYQDQIPNTAQFDLVICILWSRLGTKLHPRFRMPDGSEPRSGTEYEIAWAQAQRKKTPGVPALHVYRNRSQPNPPLDPPEKLEEFLRQWKALQAFFEALLKDSEGQYIGAFNNYRSLEQFEQLFREHFRDFLSTQLSGERRRQLVGGRGQVRRWKDNPFRGLQFFDFEHAPIFHGRTKAVGEVLEALEEQARAQRPFVLIVGASGSGKSSLVCAGVLPLLTQPETIEGIGFWRHAITRPGAGGGGGDCFDALAAALLETPALPALEDPESPNAVRDLA
;
A
#
# COMPACT_ATOMS: atom_id res chain seq x y z
N MET A 1 -22.50 -10.70 14.34
CA MET A 1 -21.58 -10.02 13.41
C MET A 1 -20.24 -10.77 13.39
N LYS A 2 -19.82 -11.33 12.26
CA LYS A 2 -18.53 -12.02 12.09
C LYS A 2 -17.47 -10.98 11.68
N THR A 3 -16.40 -10.88 12.46
CA THR A 3 -15.26 -10.01 12.14
C THR A 3 -14.21 -10.81 11.38
N ILE A 4 -13.78 -10.32 10.22
CA ILE A 4 -12.65 -10.85 9.45
C ILE A 4 -11.46 -9.92 9.67
N ARG A 5 -10.46 -10.38 10.41
CA ARG A 5 -9.23 -9.63 10.72
C ARG A 5 -8.14 -10.02 9.73
N VAL A 6 -7.63 -9.03 9.01
CA VAL A 6 -6.55 -9.22 8.03
C VAL A 6 -5.33 -8.45 8.53
N PHE A 7 -4.22 -9.13 8.75
CA PHE A 7 -2.95 -8.50 9.08
C PHE A 7 -2.09 -8.41 7.82
N VAL A 8 -1.54 -7.22 7.53
CA VAL A 8 -0.62 -6.99 6.43
C VAL A 8 0.70 -6.44 6.98
N SER A 9 1.73 -7.26 6.83
CA SER A 9 3.12 -6.91 7.07
C SER A 9 3.83 -6.69 5.74
N SER A 10 4.57 -5.59 5.65
CA SER A 10 5.28 -5.20 4.44
C SER A 10 6.39 -4.25 4.87
N PRO A 11 7.68 -4.58 4.73
CA PRO A 11 8.74 -3.62 5.00
C PRO A 11 8.66 -2.39 4.07
N GLY A 12 9.31 -1.29 4.44
CA GLY A 12 9.23 -0.03 3.68
C GLY A 12 9.69 -0.09 2.21
N ASP A 13 10.44 -1.11 1.80
CA ASP A 13 10.91 -1.29 0.42
C ASP A 13 9.85 -1.91 -0.54
N VAL A 14 8.66 -2.24 -0.03
CA VAL A 14 7.51 -2.77 -0.82
C VAL A 14 6.25 -1.92 -0.62
N GLN A 15 6.42 -0.61 -0.48
CA GLN A 15 5.32 0.32 -0.23
C GLN A 15 4.33 0.41 -1.41
N ALA A 16 4.81 0.32 -2.65
CA ALA A 16 3.95 0.30 -3.82
C ALA A 16 2.99 -0.90 -3.77
N GLU A 17 3.51 -2.08 -3.44
CA GLU A 17 2.71 -3.29 -3.21
C GLU A 17 1.74 -3.14 -2.05
N ARG A 18 2.17 -2.54 -0.93
CA ARG A 18 1.27 -2.23 0.21
C ARG A 18 0.08 -1.38 -0.23
N THR A 19 0.33 -0.33 -1.01
CA THR A 19 -0.71 0.60 -1.47
C THR A 19 -1.68 -0.10 -2.42
N ILE A 20 -1.16 -0.93 -3.33
CA ILE A 20 -1.97 -1.79 -4.20
C ILE A 20 -2.81 -2.75 -3.36
N ALA A 21 -2.24 -3.39 -2.33
CA ALA A 21 -2.95 -4.31 -1.46
C ALA A 21 -4.12 -3.61 -0.70
N ASP A 22 -3.89 -2.45 -0.09
CA ASP A 22 -4.96 -1.68 0.58
C ASP A 22 -6.10 -1.32 -0.39
N ARG A 23 -5.75 -0.84 -1.59
CA ARG A 23 -6.73 -0.55 -2.64
C ARG A 23 -7.55 -1.80 -2.99
N LEU A 24 -6.90 -2.93 -3.24
CA LEU A 24 -7.58 -4.19 -3.61
C LEU A 24 -8.49 -4.71 -2.49
N VAL A 25 -8.06 -4.60 -1.23
CA VAL A 25 -8.85 -4.99 -0.06
C VAL A 25 -10.13 -4.17 0.00
N ARG A 26 -10.04 -2.84 -0.11
CA ARG A 26 -11.19 -1.93 -0.07
C ARG A 26 -12.13 -2.15 -1.24
N MET A 27 -11.59 -2.20 -2.46
CA MET A 27 -12.38 -2.48 -3.66
C MET A 27 -13.16 -3.78 -3.56
N THR A 28 -12.51 -4.85 -3.09
CA THR A 28 -13.16 -6.16 -2.97
C THR A 28 -14.23 -6.14 -1.88
N ALA A 29 -13.99 -5.44 -0.77
CA ALA A 29 -15.00 -5.28 0.28
C ALA A 29 -16.22 -4.48 -0.20
N GLU A 30 -15.98 -3.40 -0.95
CA GLU A 30 -17.01 -2.56 -1.57
C GLU A 30 -17.85 -3.34 -2.58
N GLU A 31 -17.22 -4.14 -3.46
CA GLU A 31 -17.92 -5.02 -4.40
C GLU A 31 -18.92 -5.94 -3.68
N LEU A 32 -18.60 -6.37 -2.46
CA LEU A 32 -19.40 -7.32 -1.69
C LEU A 32 -20.33 -6.67 -0.67
N GLY A 33 -20.38 -5.34 -0.63
CA GLY A 33 -21.13 -4.58 0.38
C GLY A 33 -20.68 -4.92 1.81
N ILE A 34 -19.40 -5.23 2.03
CA ILE A 34 -18.83 -5.53 3.34
C ILE A 34 -18.25 -4.23 3.91
N PRO A 35 -18.72 -3.75 5.09
CA PRO A 35 -18.12 -2.59 5.73
C PRO A 35 -16.66 -2.90 6.10
N VAL A 36 -15.78 -1.91 5.87
CA VAL A 36 -14.37 -1.97 6.26
C VAL A 36 -14.16 -1.08 7.49
N SER A 37 -13.62 -1.61 8.57
CA SER A 37 -13.26 -0.79 9.73
C SER A 37 -12.10 0.14 9.35
N VAL A 38 -12.34 1.44 9.33
CA VAL A 38 -11.30 2.43 9.07
C VAL A 38 -10.50 2.62 10.36
N GLN A 39 -9.50 1.77 10.60
CA GLN A 39 -8.57 2.01 11.70
C GLN A 39 -7.39 2.87 11.27
N TYR A 40 -6.95 2.82 10.00
CA TYR A 40 -5.93 3.72 9.46
C TYR A 40 -6.13 3.93 7.96
N SER A 41 -6.28 5.18 7.52
CA SER A 41 -6.04 5.60 6.14
C SER A 41 -5.74 7.10 6.14
N ASN A 42 -4.50 7.46 5.81
CA ASN A 42 -4.11 8.85 5.59
C ASN A 42 -4.72 9.43 4.29
N LEU A 43 -5.32 8.59 3.41
CA LEU A 43 -5.89 9.02 2.13
C LEU A 43 -7.23 9.77 2.24
N LEU A 44 -7.90 9.75 3.40
CA LEU A 44 -9.26 10.30 3.56
C LEU A 44 -9.32 11.48 4.55
N ARG A 45 -8.23 12.24 4.72
CA ARG A 45 -8.23 13.35 5.68
C ARG A 45 -9.11 14.54 5.30
N ASP A 46 -9.62 14.60 4.06
CA ASP A 46 -10.40 15.75 3.57
C ASP A 46 -11.87 15.47 3.17
N GLU A 47 -12.42 14.26 3.34
CA GLU A 47 -13.88 14.09 3.25
C GLU A 47 -14.52 14.46 4.60
N PRO A 48 -15.39 15.49 4.67
CA PRO A 48 -16.13 15.77 5.89
C PRO A 48 -16.95 14.54 6.27
N LEU A 49 -16.89 14.18 7.56
CA LEU A 49 -17.70 13.13 8.17
C LEU A 49 -19.18 13.44 7.94
N VAL A 50 -19.75 12.91 6.86
CA VAL A 50 -21.20 12.87 6.67
C VAL A 50 -21.71 11.87 7.69
N GLN A 51 -22.24 12.39 8.79
CA GLN A 51 -23.12 11.65 9.68
C GLN A 51 -24.27 11.10 8.85
N SER A 52 -24.19 9.83 8.44
CA SER A 52 -25.31 9.18 7.79
C SER A 52 -26.33 8.79 8.87
N SER A 53 -27.21 9.74 9.20
CA SER A 53 -28.54 9.40 9.68
C SER A 53 -29.29 8.74 8.52
N SER A 54 -29.19 7.42 8.39
CA SER A 54 -30.09 6.68 7.50
C SER A 54 -31.37 6.37 8.28
N GLU A 55 -32.42 7.12 7.99
CA GLU A 55 -33.78 6.66 8.21
C GLU A 55 -33.96 5.31 7.53
N ALA A 56 -34.39 4.32 8.31
CA ALA A 56 -34.61 2.96 7.87
C ALA A 56 -35.80 2.93 6.89
N SER A 57 -35.56 2.55 5.64
CA SER A 57 -36.61 2.09 4.74
C SER A 57 -36.73 0.58 4.90
N ASP A 58 -37.77 0.16 5.62
CA ASP A 58 -38.27 -1.21 5.71
C ASP A 58 -38.56 -1.78 4.31
N SER A 59 -37.82 -2.81 3.91
CA SER A 59 -38.32 -4.02 3.23
C SER A 59 -37.19 -4.75 2.49
N ALA A 60 -36.38 -5.52 3.23
CA ALA A 60 -35.65 -6.66 2.69
C ALA A 60 -35.42 -7.66 3.83
N GLU A 61 -35.82 -8.91 3.63
CA GLU A 61 -35.66 -9.98 4.63
C GLU A 61 -34.19 -10.11 5.07
N PRO A 62 -33.92 -10.35 6.37
CA PRO A 62 -32.56 -10.34 6.92
C PRO A 62 -31.88 -11.69 6.65
N ASP A 63 -31.29 -11.87 5.47
CA ASP A 63 -30.54 -13.09 5.17
C ASP A 63 -29.06 -12.99 5.61
N SER A 64 -28.76 -13.61 6.75
CA SER A 64 -27.48 -14.20 7.14
C SER A 64 -26.24 -13.30 7.36
N GLY A 65 -26.07 -12.86 8.62
CA GLY A 65 -24.77 -12.61 9.26
C GLY A 65 -24.05 -11.32 8.84
N ASP A 66 -24.14 -10.28 9.66
CA ASP A 66 -23.33 -9.07 9.51
C ASP A 66 -21.84 -9.43 9.51
N VAL A 67 -21.12 -9.19 8.41
CA VAL A 67 -19.67 -9.40 8.32
C VAL A 67 -19.00 -8.03 8.30
N ILE A 68 -17.89 -7.86 9.01
CA ILE A 68 -17.04 -6.66 8.92
C ILE A 68 -15.60 -7.07 8.62
N LEU A 69 -14.97 -6.34 7.71
CA LEU A 69 -13.57 -6.53 7.36
C LEU A 69 -12.71 -5.53 8.12
N CYS A 70 -11.72 -6.02 8.87
CA CYS A 70 -10.80 -5.20 9.64
C CYS A 70 -9.37 -5.42 9.15
N PRO A 71 -8.89 -4.63 8.15
CA PRO A 71 -7.51 -4.68 7.72
C PRO A 71 -6.60 -3.90 8.67
N TYR A 72 -5.49 -4.53 9.05
CA TYR A 72 -4.43 -4.00 9.91
C TYR A 72 -3.14 -3.95 9.10
N PHE A 73 -2.83 -2.78 8.57
CA PHE A 73 -1.56 -2.51 7.90
C PHE A 73 -0.55 -1.98 8.92
N TRP A 74 0.39 -2.84 9.32
CA TRP A 74 1.27 -2.61 10.45
C TRP A 74 2.18 -1.38 10.29
N GLU A 75 2.66 -1.09 9.07
CA GLU A 75 3.54 0.07 8.82
C GLU A 75 2.85 1.44 8.90
N TYR A 76 1.50 1.53 8.93
CA TYR A 76 0.80 2.83 8.99
C TYR A 76 0.54 3.37 10.40
N GLN A 77 1.00 2.69 11.45
CA GLN A 77 0.88 3.26 12.79
C GLN A 77 1.90 4.39 12.96
N ARG A 78 1.42 5.64 12.90
CA ARG A 78 2.13 6.79 13.47
C ARG A 78 2.42 6.46 14.93
N PHE A 79 3.69 6.22 15.22
CA PHE A 79 4.14 5.98 16.59
C PHE A 79 3.84 7.22 17.42
N SER A 80 2.96 7.07 18.40
CA SER A 80 2.84 8.06 19.46
C SER A 80 4.18 8.07 20.21
N LEU A 81 4.79 9.24 20.38
CA LEU A 81 6.05 9.43 21.12
C LEU A 81 5.94 9.00 22.61
N GLU A 82 4.75 8.62 23.06
CA GLU A 82 4.42 8.32 24.45
C GLU A 82 4.69 6.86 24.87
N LEU A 83 4.89 5.91 23.93
CA LEU A 83 5.24 4.52 24.23
C LEU A 83 6.32 4.00 23.26
N PRO A 84 7.29 3.16 23.70
CA PRO A 84 8.28 2.56 22.80
C PRO A 84 7.60 1.75 21.67
N TYR A 85 8.07 1.92 20.42
CA TYR A 85 7.72 1.21 19.15
C TYR A 85 7.39 -0.30 19.29
N GLN A 86 7.90 -0.92 20.35
CA GLN A 86 8.04 -2.35 20.56
C GLN A 86 7.12 -2.86 21.68
N ASP A 87 6.01 -2.17 21.94
CA ASP A 87 5.05 -2.54 22.99
C ASP A 87 3.66 -2.94 22.47
N GLN A 88 3.43 -2.86 21.15
CA GLN A 88 2.09 -2.97 20.57
C GLN A 88 1.97 -3.97 19.41
N ILE A 89 2.98 -4.82 19.16
CA ILE A 89 2.92 -5.78 18.05
C ILE A 89 1.77 -6.76 18.31
N PRO A 90 0.72 -6.76 17.48
CA PRO A 90 -0.41 -7.63 17.69
C PRO A 90 0.04 -9.07 17.47
N ASN A 91 -0.44 -9.99 18.31
CA ASN A 91 -0.19 -11.40 18.10
C ASN A 91 -0.90 -11.85 16.81
N THR A 92 -0.14 -12.24 15.79
CA THR A 92 -0.68 -12.64 14.48
C THR A 92 -1.53 -13.91 14.53
N ALA A 93 -1.41 -14.71 15.59
CA ALA A 93 -2.26 -15.89 15.83
C ALA A 93 -3.75 -15.55 15.97
N GLN A 94 -4.09 -14.30 16.30
CA GLN A 94 -5.48 -13.88 16.45
C GLN A 94 -6.16 -13.51 15.13
N PHE A 95 -5.44 -13.41 14.01
CA PHE A 95 -6.01 -12.95 12.75
C PHE A 95 -6.64 -14.10 11.96
N ASP A 96 -7.49 -13.77 10.99
CA ASP A 96 -8.07 -14.74 10.07
C ASP A 96 -7.17 -14.93 8.84
N LEU A 97 -6.50 -13.85 8.42
CA LEU A 97 -5.52 -13.83 7.34
C LEU A 97 -4.29 -13.01 7.75
N VAL A 98 -3.12 -13.56 7.51
CA VAL A 98 -1.80 -12.92 7.65
C VAL A 98 -1.16 -12.86 6.27
N ILE A 99 -0.88 -11.64 5.81
CA ILE A 99 -0.18 -11.35 4.57
C ILE A 99 1.18 -10.77 4.91
N CYS A 100 2.24 -11.28 4.29
CA CYS A 100 3.59 -10.75 4.38
C CYS A 100 4.13 -10.48 2.99
N ILE A 101 4.54 -9.24 2.70
CA ILE A 101 5.10 -8.83 1.41
C ILE A 101 6.58 -8.52 1.64
N LEU A 102 7.48 -9.18 0.92
CA LEU A 102 8.92 -9.09 1.15
C LEU A 102 9.69 -8.95 -0.16
N TRP A 103 10.74 -8.12 -0.17
CA TRP A 103 11.62 -7.95 -1.32
C TRP A 103 13.10 -8.01 -0.98
N SER A 104 13.68 -6.88 -0.52
CA SER A 104 15.13 -6.71 -0.35
C SER A 104 15.57 -6.65 1.11
N ARG A 105 14.63 -6.43 2.02
CA ARG A 105 14.86 -6.43 3.47
C ARG A 105 13.90 -7.35 4.20
N LEU A 106 14.32 -7.80 5.39
CA LEU A 106 13.49 -8.62 6.27
C LEU A 106 12.69 -7.77 7.26
N GLY A 107 13.25 -6.65 7.73
CA GLY A 107 12.59 -5.74 8.65
C GLY A 107 13.51 -5.25 9.78
N THR A 108 12.94 -4.49 10.72
CA THR A 108 13.67 -3.96 11.87
C THR A 108 13.78 -4.99 12.99
N LYS A 109 14.89 -4.94 13.75
CA LYS A 109 15.08 -5.79 14.92
C LYS A 109 14.10 -5.38 16.03
N LEU A 110 13.46 -6.36 16.64
CA LEU A 110 12.52 -6.14 17.75
C LEU A 110 13.23 -5.96 19.09
N HIS A 111 12.51 -5.44 20.09
CA HIS A 111 13.02 -5.38 21.46
C HIS A 111 13.39 -6.78 21.95
N PRO A 112 14.43 -6.92 22.78
CA PRO A 112 14.73 -8.17 23.47
C PRO A 112 13.64 -8.67 24.43
N ARG A 113 12.45 -8.02 24.52
CA ARG A 113 11.32 -8.54 25.30
C ARG A 113 10.48 -9.53 24.49
N PHE A 114 10.50 -9.42 23.17
CA PHE A 114 9.76 -10.31 22.31
C PHE A 114 10.44 -11.66 22.22
N ARG A 115 9.62 -12.71 22.18
CA ARG A 115 10.07 -14.09 22.10
C ARG A 115 9.27 -14.79 21.02
N MET A 116 9.99 -15.58 20.24
CA MET A 116 9.40 -16.50 19.28
C MET A 116 8.54 -17.56 20.01
N PRO A 117 7.64 -18.27 19.32
CA PRO A 117 6.85 -19.34 19.94
C PRO A 117 7.69 -20.46 20.61
N ASP A 118 8.94 -20.65 20.16
CA ASP A 118 9.91 -21.59 20.74
C ASP A 118 10.77 -20.99 21.87
N GLY A 119 10.55 -19.72 22.22
CA GLY A 119 11.29 -19.00 23.26
C GLY A 119 12.60 -18.35 22.79
N SER A 120 12.99 -18.48 21.52
CA SER A 120 14.16 -17.80 20.97
C SER A 120 13.93 -16.30 20.72
N GLU A 121 14.98 -15.53 20.47
CA GLU A 121 14.87 -14.11 20.12
C GLU A 121 14.60 -13.91 18.63
N PRO A 122 13.60 -13.10 18.25
CA PRO A 122 13.32 -12.81 16.84
C PRO A 122 14.43 -11.96 16.21
N ARG A 123 14.82 -12.27 14.98
CA ARG A 123 15.76 -11.44 14.21
C ARG A 123 15.09 -10.19 13.66
N SER A 124 13.79 -10.24 13.41
CA SER A 124 12.99 -9.13 12.86
C SER A 124 11.51 -9.21 13.28
N GLY A 125 10.80 -8.10 13.09
CA GLY A 125 9.33 -8.03 13.24
C GLY A 125 8.59 -9.03 12.35
N THR A 126 8.93 -9.04 11.07
CA THR A 126 8.37 -9.97 10.07
C THR A 126 8.53 -11.44 10.47
N GLU A 127 9.71 -11.81 10.96
CA GLU A 127 9.95 -13.19 11.40
C GLU A 127 9.08 -13.55 12.61
N TYR A 128 8.97 -12.65 13.58
CA TYR A 128 8.10 -12.82 14.73
C TYR A 128 6.64 -13.01 14.32
N GLU A 129 6.14 -12.16 13.41
CA GLU A 129 4.79 -12.18 12.88
C GLU A 129 4.47 -13.50 12.15
N ILE A 130 5.38 -13.97 11.30
CA ILE A 130 5.21 -15.23 10.56
C ILE A 130 5.25 -16.43 11.50
N ALA A 131 6.18 -16.46 12.46
CA ALA A 131 6.32 -17.58 13.37
C ALA A 131 5.09 -17.79 14.27
N TRP A 132 4.51 -16.71 14.81
CA TRP A 132 3.28 -16.81 15.60
C TRP A 132 2.08 -17.28 14.78
N ALA A 133 1.95 -16.83 13.53
CA ALA A 133 0.94 -17.31 12.60
C ALA A 133 1.11 -18.81 12.32
N GLN A 134 2.35 -19.26 12.08
CA GLN A 134 2.65 -20.68 11.84
C GLN A 134 2.39 -21.56 13.06
N ALA A 135 2.84 -21.13 14.25
CA ALA A 135 2.61 -21.86 15.49
C ALA A 135 1.11 -22.06 15.75
N GLN A 136 0.28 -21.06 15.42
CA GLN A 136 -1.16 -21.19 15.49
C GLN A 136 -1.72 -22.16 14.44
N ARG A 137 -1.21 -22.15 13.20
CA ARG A 137 -1.62 -23.11 12.16
C ARG A 137 -1.31 -24.56 12.50
N LYS A 138 -0.21 -24.83 13.22
CA LYS A 138 0.10 -26.18 13.72
C LYS A 138 -0.97 -26.66 14.72
N LYS A 139 -1.57 -25.74 15.50
CA LYS A 139 -2.65 -26.04 16.45
C LYS A 139 -4.03 -26.09 15.78
N THR A 140 -4.29 -25.17 14.86
CA THR A 140 -5.57 -25.00 14.14
C THR A 140 -5.29 -24.94 12.63
N PRO A 141 -5.30 -26.08 11.94
CA PRO A 141 -5.00 -26.12 10.51
C PRO A 141 -5.88 -25.15 9.71
N GLY A 142 -5.24 -24.26 8.94
CA GLY A 142 -5.91 -23.28 8.09
C GLY A 142 -6.19 -21.92 8.73
N VAL A 143 -5.93 -21.72 10.03
CA VAL A 143 -6.14 -20.44 10.71
C VAL A 143 -4.88 -20.01 11.50
N PRO A 144 -4.34 -18.80 11.27
CA PRO A 144 -4.68 -17.90 10.16
C PRO A 144 -4.33 -18.50 8.80
N ALA A 145 -5.04 -18.09 7.75
CA ALA A 145 -4.48 -18.21 6.40
C ALA A 145 -3.18 -17.39 6.35
N LEU A 146 -2.11 -17.94 5.76
CA LEU A 146 -0.81 -17.25 5.64
C LEU A 146 -0.43 -17.16 4.18
N HIS A 147 -0.24 -15.94 3.69
CA HIS A 147 0.26 -15.64 2.35
C HIS A 147 1.56 -14.84 2.44
N VAL A 148 2.63 -15.41 1.92
CA VAL A 148 3.94 -14.75 1.84
C VAL A 148 4.24 -14.44 0.37
N TYR A 149 4.27 -13.16 0.04
CA TYR A 149 4.63 -12.64 -1.27
C TYR A 149 6.11 -12.28 -1.29
N ARG A 150 6.82 -12.76 -2.30
CA ARG A 150 8.25 -12.52 -2.47
C ARG A 150 8.51 -11.85 -3.81
N ASN A 151 8.94 -10.60 -3.77
CA ASN A 151 9.45 -9.94 -4.95
C ASN A 151 10.82 -10.56 -5.33
N ARG A 152 10.95 -11.00 -6.58
CA ARG A 152 12.16 -11.57 -7.16
C ARG A 152 12.79 -10.67 -8.23
N SER A 153 12.35 -9.43 -8.34
CA SER A 153 13.09 -8.41 -9.09
C SER A 153 14.45 -8.20 -8.45
N GLN A 154 15.41 -7.74 -9.25
CA GLN A 154 16.75 -7.46 -8.76
C GLN A 154 16.69 -6.23 -7.85
N PRO A 155 17.07 -6.34 -6.56
CA PRO A 155 17.11 -5.18 -5.69
C PRO A 155 18.26 -4.26 -6.08
N ASN A 156 18.09 -2.98 -5.75
CA ASN A 156 19.03 -1.96 -6.16
C ASN A 156 19.66 -1.27 -4.93
N PRO A 157 20.85 -1.71 -4.49
CA PRO A 157 21.45 -1.26 -3.25
C PRO A 157 21.78 0.24 -3.28
N PRO A 158 21.59 0.98 -2.17
CA PRO A 158 22.13 2.33 -2.05
C PRO A 158 23.66 2.26 -2.06
N LEU A 159 24.32 3.11 -2.85
CA LEU A 159 25.79 3.14 -2.95
C LEU A 159 26.42 4.18 -2.01
N ASP A 160 25.66 5.21 -1.65
CA ASP A 160 26.11 6.33 -0.82
C ASP A 160 24.98 6.69 0.18
N PRO A 161 25.29 6.88 1.48
CA PRO A 161 26.59 6.65 2.10
C PRO A 161 26.88 5.16 2.37
N PRO A 162 28.16 4.75 2.55
CA PRO A 162 28.56 3.35 2.71
C PRO A 162 27.79 2.59 3.81
N GLU A 163 27.40 3.29 4.88
CA GLU A 163 26.63 2.72 5.99
C GLU A 163 25.25 2.22 5.52
N LYS A 164 24.62 2.89 4.54
CA LYS A 164 23.36 2.43 3.94
C LYS A 164 23.57 1.15 3.11
N LEU A 165 24.70 1.03 2.42
CA LEU A 165 25.06 -0.19 1.69
C LEU A 165 25.28 -1.36 2.64
N GLU A 166 26.00 -1.14 3.74
CA GLU A 166 26.23 -2.16 4.77
C GLU A 166 24.92 -2.63 5.41
N GLU A 167 24.02 -1.71 5.74
CA GLU A 167 22.68 -2.04 6.26
C GLU A 167 21.88 -2.85 5.24
N PHE A 168 21.88 -2.43 3.98
CA PHE A 168 21.22 -3.15 2.90
C PHE A 168 21.74 -4.59 2.79
N LEU A 169 23.07 -4.77 2.76
CA LEU A 169 23.69 -6.10 2.67
C LEU A 169 23.35 -6.98 3.88
N ARG A 170 23.29 -6.39 5.08
CA ARG A 170 22.89 -7.08 6.31
C ARG A 170 21.44 -7.57 6.21
N GLN A 171 20.53 -6.69 5.82
CA GLN A 171 19.10 -6.98 5.62
C GLN A 171 18.89 -8.04 4.54
N TRP A 172 19.56 -7.90 3.39
CA TRP A 172 19.48 -8.84 2.28
C TRP A 172 19.96 -10.24 2.69
N LYS A 173 21.10 -10.35 3.36
CA LYS A 173 21.61 -11.63 3.88
C LYS A 173 20.65 -12.26 4.89
N ALA A 174 20.11 -11.46 5.81
CA ALA A 174 19.12 -11.93 6.79
C ALA A 174 17.86 -12.46 6.10
N LEU A 175 17.37 -11.77 5.06
CA LEU A 175 16.21 -12.17 4.27
C LEU A 175 16.46 -13.47 3.50
N GLN A 176 17.62 -13.64 2.86
CA GLN A 176 17.95 -14.90 2.19
C GLN A 176 18.01 -16.06 3.19
N ALA A 177 18.69 -15.87 4.32
CA ALA A 177 18.76 -16.87 5.38
C ALA A 177 17.37 -17.20 5.97
N PHE A 178 16.48 -16.21 6.06
CA PHE A 178 15.09 -16.40 6.46
C PHE A 178 14.33 -17.27 5.47
N PHE A 179 14.37 -16.96 4.17
CA PHE A 179 13.72 -17.78 3.16
C PHE A 179 14.30 -19.20 3.10
N GLU A 180 15.61 -19.36 3.26
CA GLU A 180 16.22 -20.68 3.34
C GLU A 180 15.74 -21.47 4.57
N ALA A 181 15.66 -20.84 5.74
CA ALA A 181 15.18 -21.49 6.96
C ALA A 181 13.71 -21.90 6.83
N LEU A 182 12.86 -21.02 6.29
CA LEU A 182 11.45 -21.33 6.02
C LEU A 182 11.27 -22.48 5.01
N LEU A 183 12.21 -22.67 4.09
CA LEU A 183 12.20 -23.80 3.15
C LEU A 183 12.73 -25.10 3.75
N LYS A 184 13.51 -25.04 4.82
CA LYS A 184 14.21 -26.18 5.44
C LYS A 184 13.47 -26.78 6.63
N ASP A 185 12.42 -26.15 7.17
CA ASP A 185 11.71 -26.69 8.34
C ASP A 185 11.15 -28.11 8.06
N SER A 186 11.59 -29.04 8.89
CA SER A 186 11.77 -30.47 8.65
C SER A 186 10.51 -31.34 8.87
N GLU A 187 9.31 -30.75 8.81
CA GLU A 187 8.03 -31.45 8.98
C GLU A 187 7.22 -31.58 7.66
N GLY A 188 7.78 -31.18 6.51
CA GLY A 188 7.17 -31.40 5.20
C GLY A 188 5.88 -30.61 4.94
N GLN A 189 5.45 -29.76 5.87
CA GLN A 189 4.38 -28.81 5.65
C GLN A 189 4.99 -27.56 5.02
N TYR A 190 5.28 -27.66 3.71
CA TYR A 190 5.64 -26.51 2.89
C TYR A 190 4.69 -25.37 3.23
N ILE A 191 5.22 -24.19 3.58
CA ILE A 191 4.48 -22.96 3.30
C ILE A 191 4.18 -23.09 1.81
N GLY A 192 2.91 -23.26 1.46
CA GLY A 192 2.48 -23.33 0.06
C GLY A 192 3.28 -22.30 -0.72
N ALA A 193 3.99 -22.77 -1.74
CA ALA A 193 5.05 -22.08 -2.46
C ALA A 193 4.94 -20.55 -2.36
N PHE A 194 6.00 -19.86 -1.91
CA PHE A 194 6.01 -18.39 -1.86
C PHE A 194 5.40 -17.80 -3.13
N ASN A 195 4.54 -16.80 -2.95
CA ASN A 195 3.90 -16.13 -4.07
C ASN A 195 4.93 -15.19 -4.72
N ASN A 196 5.70 -15.76 -5.63
CA ASN A 196 6.79 -15.06 -6.29
C ASN A 196 6.26 -14.16 -7.41
N TYR A 197 6.72 -12.91 -7.44
CA TYR A 197 6.41 -11.95 -8.50
C TYR A 197 7.66 -11.15 -8.86
N ARG A 198 7.62 -10.44 -9.98
CA ARG A 198 8.74 -9.57 -10.43
C ARG A 198 8.32 -8.16 -10.81
N SER A 199 7.02 -7.88 -10.84
CA SER A 199 6.47 -6.57 -11.18
C SER A 199 5.19 -6.30 -10.39
N LEU A 200 4.82 -5.02 -10.28
CA LEU A 200 3.58 -4.60 -9.60
C LEU A 200 2.32 -5.20 -10.22
N GLU A 201 2.30 -5.41 -11.55
CA GLU A 201 1.17 -6.04 -12.25
C GLU A 201 1.01 -7.50 -11.81
N GLN A 202 2.10 -8.26 -11.76
CA GLN A 202 2.07 -9.65 -11.29
C GLN A 202 1.64 -9.73 -9.83
N PHE A 203 2.14 -8.83 -8.99
CA PHE A 203 1.71 -8.72 -7.60
C PHE A 203 0.21 -8.45 -7.48
N GLU A 204 -0.30 -7.44 -8.20
CA GLU A 204 -1.74 -7.10 -8.19
C GLU A 204 -2.60 -8.30 -8.57
N GLN A 205 -2.22 -9.03 -9.63
CA GLN A 205 -2.97 -10.19 -10.09
C GLN A 205 -3.00 -11.30 -9.03
N LEU A 206 -1.84 -11.69 -8.50
CA LEU A 206 -1.72 -12.73 -7.47
C LEU A 206 -2.45 -12.33 -6.18
N PHE A 207 -2.31 -11.08 -5.75
CA PHE A 207 -2.98 -10.59 -4.56
C PHE A 207 -4.50 -10.63 -4.72
N ARG A 208 -5.00 -10.12 -5.84
CA ARG A 208 -6.44 -10.10 -6.14
C ARG A 208 -7.02 -11.52 -6.13
N GLU A 209 -6.35 -12.47 -6.77
CA GLU A 209 -6.78 -13.86 -6.81
C GLU A 209 -6.83 -14.47 -5.40
N HIS A 210 -5.70 -14.47 -4.68
CA HIS A 210 -5.63 -15.10 -3.36
C HIS A 210 -6.55 -14.43 -2.34
N PHE A 211 -6.72 -13.11 -2.38
CA PHE A 211 -7.60 -12.41 -1.45
C PHE A 211 -9.07 -12.73 -1.69
N ARG A 212 -9.50 -12.82 -2.97
CA ARG A 212 -10.86 -13.25 -3.31
C ARG A 212 -11.10 -14.71 -2.91
N ASP A 213 -10.12 -15.58 -3.15
CA ASP A 213 -10.19 -16.98 -2.74
C ASP A 213 -10.35 -17.09 -1.22
N PHE A 214 -9.53 -16.37 -0.45
CA PHE A 214 -9.66 -16.29 1.00
C PHE A 214 -11.06 -15.83 1.41
N LEU A 215 -11.55 -14.71 0.89
CA LEU A 215 -12.90 -14.22 1.23
C LEU A 215 -13.99 -15.21 0.84
N SER A 216 -13.84 -15.93 -0.28
CA SER A 216 -14.80 -16.94 -0.70
C SER A 216 -14.94 -18.07 0.34
N THR A 217 -13.87 -18.41 1.06
CA THR A 217 -13.88 -19.37 2.17
C THR A 217 -14.51 -18.81 3.44
N GLN A 218 -14.42 -17.49 3.64
CA GLN A 218 -14.94 -16.82 4.83
C GLN A 218 -16.42 -16.45 4.73
N LEU A 219 -16.93 -16.29 3.50
CA LEU A 219 -18.29 -15.85 3.22
C LEU A 219 -19.20 -17.03 2.86
N SER A 220 -20.50 -16.84 3.08
CA SER A 220 -21.55 -17.83 2.79
C SER A 220 -22.69 -17.19 1.98
N GLY A 221 -23.59 -18.01 1.45
CA GLY A 221 -24.83 -17.52 0.82
C GLY A 221 -24.61 -16.63 -0.41
N GLU A 222 -25.34 -15.51 -0.45
CA GLU A 222 -25.36 -14.60 -1.60
C GLU A 222 -24.03 -13.89 -1.83
N ARG A 223 -23.34 -13.43 -0.77
CA ARG A 223 -22.02 -12.77 -0.89
C ARG A 223 -20.96 -13.66 -1.53
N ARG A 224 -20.98 -14.97 -1.21
CA ARG A 224 -20.08 -15.94 -1.88
C ARG A 224 -20.43 -16.10 -3.36
N ARG A 225 -21.72 -16.11 -3.72
CA ARG A 225 -22.17 -16.15 -5.12
C ARG A 225 -21.82 -14.86 -5.88
N GLN A 226 -21.88 -13.69 -5.24
CA GLN A 226 -21.46 -12.41 -5.84
C GLN A 226 -19.95 -12.38 -6.11
N LEU A 227 -19.12 -12.86 -5.18
CA LEU A 227 -17.67 -13.03 -5.37
C LEU A 227 -17.33 -13.93 -6.57
N VAL A 228 -17.95 -15.10 -6.64
CA VAL A 228 -17.67 -16.11 -7.68
C VAL A 228 -18.31 -15.71 -9.02
N GLY A 229 -19.45 -15.02 -9.00
CA GLY A 229 -20.20 -14.60 -10.18
C GLY A 229 -19.90 -13.19 -10.70
N GLY A 230 -19.08 -12.39 -10.01
CA GLY A 230 -18.70 -11.03 -10.40
C GLY A 230 -19.85 -10.02 -10.42
N ARG A 231 -20.91 -10.22 -9.63
CA ARG A 231 -22.14 -9.41 -9.62
C ARG A 231 -22.35 -8.70 -8.28
N GLY A 232 -21.34 -7.98 -7.82
CA GLY A 232 -21.40 -7.18 -6.59
C GLY A 232 -22.28 -5.93 -6.71
N GLN A 233 -22.96 -5.53 -5.62
CA GLN A 233 -23.56 -4.20 -5.51
C GLN A 233 -22.44 -3.18 -5.31
N VAL A 234 -21.95 -2.61 -6.41
CA VAL A 234 -20.99 -1.50 -6.38
C VAL A 234 -21.69 -0.29 -5.78
N ARG A 235 -21.29 0.15 -4.58
CA ARG A 235 -21.58 1.54 -4.19
C ARG A 235 -20.82 2.43 -5.17
N ARG A 236 -21.59 3.21 -5.92
CA ARG A 236 -21.11 4.09 -6.97
C ARG A 236 -20.13 5.08 -6.36
N TRP A 237 -18.93 5.19 -6.96
CA TRP A 237 -18.24 6.48 -7.07
C TRP A 237 -19.32 7.56 -7.16
N LYS A 238 -19.34 8.50 -6.20
CA LYS A 238 -20.49 9.42 -6.06
C LYS A 238 -20.73 10.20 -7.35
N ASP A 239 -19.66 10.42 -8.12
CA ASP A 239 -19.67 11.07 -9.42
C ASP A 239 -19.69 10.08 -10.59
N ASN A 240 -19.55 10.58 -11.81
CA ASN A 240 -19.43 9.73 -12.99
C ASN A 240 -17.99 9.20 -13.13
N PRO A 241 -17.75 7.87 -13.12
CA PRO A 241 -16.41 7.32 -13.30
C PRO A 241 -15.86 7.53 -14.72
N PHE A 242 -16.74 7.82 -15.69
CA PHE A 242 -16.36 8.15 -17.06
C PHE A 242 -16.20 9.67 -17.21
N ARG A 243 -14.95 10.14 -17.16
CA ARG A 243 -14.61 11.57 -17.26
C ARG A 243 -14.53 12.13 -18.70
N GLY A 244 -14.98 11.37 -19.69
CA GLY A 244 -14.89 11.77 -21.10
C GLY A 244 -13.43 12.02 -21.54
N LEU A 245 -13.15 13.24 -22.01
CA LEU A 245 -11.80 13.66 -22.43
C LEU A 245 -10.93 14.22 -21.30
N GLN A 246 -11.50 14.38 -20.10
CA GLN A 246 -10.71 14.79 -18.93
C GLN A 246 -9.83 13.62 -18.48
N PHE A 247 -8.62 13.93 -18.01
CA PHE A 247 -7.75 12.91 -17.44
C PHE A 247 -8.19 12.56 -16.01
N PHE A 248 -7.75 11.41 -15.51
CA PHE A 248 -7.94 11.04 -14.10
C PHE A 248 -6.90 11.77 -13.25
N ASP A 249 -7.37 12.49 -12.24
CA ASP A 249 -6.51 13.25 -11.33
C ASP A 249 -6.18 12.44 -10.05
N PHE A 250 -5.37 13.00 -9.16
CA PHE A 250 -4.95 12.42 -7.89
C PHE A 250 -6.08 11.75 -7.10
N GLU A 251 -7.21 12.45 -6.92
CA GLU A 251 -8.39 11.98 -6.18
C GLU A 251 -9.07 10.75 -6.81
N HIS A 252 -8.81 10.51 -8.10
CA HIS A 252 -9.41 9.42 -8.85
C HIS A 252 -8.57 8.13 -8.84
N ALA A 253 -7.45 8.11 -8.12
CA ALA A 253 -6.62 6.92 -7.93
C ALA A 253 -7.41 5.65 -7.52
N PRO A 254 -8.47 5.73 -6.67
CA PRO A 254 -9.26 4.56 -6.28
C PRO A 254 -9.96 3.86 -7.45
N ILE A 255 -10.30 4.59 -8.51
CA ILE A 255 -11.01 4.08 -9.70
C ILE A 255 -10.10 3.93 -10.94
N PHE A 256 -8.79 4.20 -10.78
CA PHE A 256 -7.81 4.09 -11.86
C PHE A 256 -7.18 2.69 -11.92
N HIS A 257 -7.50 1.94 -12.99
CA HIS A 257 -7.13 0.52 -13.13
C HIS A 257 -6.54 0.18 -14.51
N GLY A 258 -5.95 -1.02 -14.61
CA GLY A 258 -5.47 -1.58 -15.88
C GLY A 258 -4.15 -0.98 -16.40
N ARG A 259 -3.47 -0.15 -15.59
CA ARG A 259 -2.20 0.50 -15.95
C ARG A 259 -1.06 0.22 -14.99
N THR A 260 -1.21 -0.76 -14.10
CA THR A 260 -0.25 -1.09 -13.04
C THR A 260 1.14 -1.42 -13.58
N LYS A 261 1.23 -2.09 -14.74
CA LYS A 261 2.51 -2.31 -15.42
C LYS A 261 3.21 -1.00 -15.79
N ALA A 262 2.51 -0.11 -16.50
CA ALA A 262 3.04 1.18 -16.92
C ALA A 262 3.39 2.08 -15.72
N VAL A 263 2.62 2.00 -14.63
CA VAL A 263 2.93 2.70 -13.38
C VAL A 263 4.25 2.17 -12.79
N GLY A 264 4.42 0.85 -12.72
CA GLY A 264 5.66 0.22 -12.25
C GLY A 264 6.87 0.62 -13.10
N GLU A 265 6.75 0.59 -14.42
CA GLU A 265 7.82 1.02 -15.34
C GLU A 265 8.24 2.48 -15.12
N VAL A 266 7.30 3.38 -14.82
CA VAL A 266 7.61 4.79 -14.52
C VAL A 266 8.32 4.93 -13.17
N LEU A 267 7.88 4.19 -12.13
CA LEU A 267 8.51 4.21 -10.81
C LEU A 267 9.95 3.67 -10.86
N GLU A 268 10.16 2.54 -11.54
CA GLU A 268 11.49 1.96 -11.77
C GLU A 268 12.39 2.94 -12.52
N ALA A 269 11.89 3.56 -13.60
CA ALA A 269 12.64 4.57 -14.34
C ALA A 269 12.98 5.80 -13.49
N LEU A 270 12.05 6.28 -12.65
CA LEU A 270 12.31 7.41 -11.75
C LEU A 270 13.41 7.08 -10.74
N GLU A 271 13.38 5.89 -10.15
CA GLU A 271 14.40 5.44 -9.20
C GLU A 271 15.79 5.34 -9.86
N GLU A 272 15.86 4.73 -11.05
CA GLU A 272 17.11 4.64 -11.82
C GLU A 272 17.67 6.02 -12.18
N GLN A 273 16.81 6.93 -12.63
CA GLN A 273 17.19 8.27 -13.03
C GLN A 273 17.60 9.14 -11.83
N ALA A 274 16.92 9.02 -10.69
CA ALA A 274 17.31 9.70 -9.46
C ALA A 274 18.71 9.26 -8.99
N ARG A 275 19.01 7.96 -9.02
CA ARG A 275 20.35 7.45 -8.70
C ARG A 275 21.42 7.96 -9.65
N ALA A 276 21.09 8.07 -10.95
CA ALA A 276 21.96 8.66 -11.94
C ALA A 276 22.10 10.20 -11.82
N GLN A 277 21.58 10.82 -10.76
CA GLN A 277 21.56 12.27 -10.52
C GLN A 277 20.84 13.06 -11.62
N ARG A 278 19.79 12.45 -12.19
CA ARG A 278 18.97 13.01 -13.26
C ARG A 278 17.49 12.68 -13.05
N PRO A 279 16.84 13.04 -11.93
CA PRO A 279 15.49 12.58 -11.55
C PRO A 279 14.38 13.11 -12.48
N PHE A 280 14.37 12.60 -13.70
CA PHE A 280 13.52 13.06 -14.80
C PHE A 280 13.15 11.86 -15.66
N VAL A 281 11.85 11.68 -15.88
CA VAL A 281 11.31 10.65 -16.76
C VAL A 281 10.36 11.31 -17.75
N LEU A 282 10.63 11.09 -19.05
CA LEU A 282 9.78 11.57 -20.14
C LEU A 282 8.82 10.47 -20.58
N ILE A 283 7.51 10.74 -20.50
CA ILE A 283 6.46 9.82 -20.94
C ILE A 283 5.95 10.25 -22.32
N VAL A 284 6.15 9.41 -23.33
CA VAL A 284 5.74 9.68 -24.72
C VAL A 284 4.63 8.72 -25.15
N GLY A 285 3.70 9.20 -25.97
CA GLY A 285 2.62 8.38 -26.52
C GLY A 285 1.54 9.22 -27.22
N ALA A 286 0.70 8.57 -28.02
CA ALA A 286 -0.36 9.21 -28.79
C ALA A 286 -1.27 10.12 -27.94
N SER A 287 -1.87 11.15 -28.57
CA SER A 287 -2.87 11.96 -27.88
C SER A 287 -4.04 11.08 -27.43
N GLY A 288 -4.57 11.34 -26.22
CA GLY A 288 -5.65 10.53 -25.64
C GLY A 288 -5.22 9.15 -25.11
N SER A 289 -3.95 8.74 -25.18
CA SER A 289 -3.50 7.43 -24.66
C SER A 289 -3.53 7.28 -23.13
N GLY A 290 -3.92 8.35 -22.42
CA GLY A 290 -4.04 8.38 -20.95
C GLY A 290 -2.77 8.73 -20.19
N LYS A 291 -1.78 9.41 -20.82
CA LYS A 291 -0.51 9.78 -20.17
C LYS A 291 -0.69 10.61 -18.90
N SER A 292 -1.51 11.65 -18.97
CA SER A 292 -1.80 12.50 -17.80
C SER A 292 -2.48 11.70 -16.69
N SER A 293 -3.45 10.84 -17.04
CA SER A 293 -4.10 9.93 -16.09
C SER A 293 -3.11 8.95 -15.44
N LEU A 294 -2.18 8.40 -16.23
CA LEU A 294 -1.13 7.50 -15.74
C LEU A 294 -0.28 8.18 -14.67
N VAL A 295 0.12 9.43 -14.91
CA VAL A 295 0.94 10.18 -13.94
C VAL A 295 0.12 10.58 -12.74
N CYS A 296 -1.01 11.28 -12.93
CA CYS A 296 -1.74 11.93 -11.85
C CYS A 296 -2.51 10.94 -10.97
N ALA A 297 -3.15 9.93 -11.56
CA ALA A 297 -3.96 8.94 -10.82
C ALA A 297 -3.24 7.59 -10.59
N GLY A 298 -2.12 7.35 -11.27
CA GLY A 298 -1.35 6.11 -11.15
C GLY A 298 -0.05 6.27 -10.36
N VAL A 299 0.85 7.10 -10.87
CA VAL A 299 2.22 7.24 -10.34
C VAL A 299 2.24 8.14 -9.10
N LEU A 300 1.66 9.34 -9.18
CA LEU A 300 1.68 10.34 -8.13
C LEU A 300 1.11 9.82 -6.78
N PRO A 301 -0.01 9.07 -6.74
CA PRO A 301 -0.54 8.54 -5.49
C PRO A 301 0.35 7.47 -4.83
N LEU A 302 1.23 6.81 -5.60
CA LEU A 302 2.20 5.85 -5.06
C LEU A 302 3.47 6.54 -4.55
N LEU A 303 3.88 7.64 -5.20
CA LEU A 303 5.06 8.41 -4.78
C LEU A 303 4.82 9.27 -3.54
N THR A 304 3.60 9.79 -3.39
CA THR A 304 3.28 10.80 -2.36
C THR A 304 2.77 10.20 -1.05
N GLN A 305 2.86 8.87 -0.89
CA GLN A 305 2.52 8.25 0.39
C GLN A 305 3.52 8.73 1.46
N PRO A 306 3.07 8.93 2.71
CA PRO A 306 3.99 9.16 3.80
C PRO A 306 5.03 8.03 3.88
N GLU A 307 6.29 8.40 4.16
CA GLU A 307 7.40 7.44 4.33
C GLU A 307 7.79 6.67 3.06
N THR A 308 7.33 7.08 1.86
CA THR A 308 7.83 6.53 0.58
C THR A 308 9.34 6.70 0.45
N ILE A 309 9.83 7.84 0.92
CA ILE A 309 11.25 8.11 1.05
C ILE A 309 11.52 8.30 2.54
N GLU A 310 12.52 7.58 3.04
CA GLU A 310 12.97 7.68 4.43
C GLU A 310 13.28 9.14 4.80
N GLY A 311 12.66 9.62 5.88
CA GLY A 311 12.80 11.01 6.33
C GLY A 311 11.82 12.01 5.70
N ILE A 312 11.04 11.61 4.67
CA ILE A 312 10.02 12.46 4.05
C ILE A 312 8.63 12.12 4.63
N GLY A 313 8.15 12.98 5.52
CA GLY A 313 6.82 12.84 6.14
C GLY A 313 5.67 13.39 5.30
N PHE A 314 5.95 14.36 4.41
CA PHE A 314 4.96 15.03 3.58
C PHE A 314 5.52 15.31 2.19
N TRP A 315 4.68 15.07 1.18
CA TRP A 315 5.00 15.36 -0.20
C TRP A 315 4.25 16.60 -0.68
N ARG A 316 4.95 17.43 -1.44
CA ARG A 316 4.38 18.56 -2.18
C ARG A 316 4.50 18.25 -3.66
N HIS A 317 3.49 18.64 -4.43
CA HIS A 317 3.50 18.42 -5.88
C HIS A 317 2.87 19.59 -6.62
N ALA A 318 3.44 19.91 -7.78
CA ALA A 318 2.94 20.92 -8.69
C ALA A 318 2.70 20.27 -10.06
N ILE A 319 1.58 20.61 -10.70
CA ILE A 319 1.27 20.19 -12.06
C ILE A 319 1.28 21.43 -12.92
N THR A 320 2.18 21.48 -13.90
CA THR A 320 2.26 22.59 -14.85
C THR A 320 2.13 22.10 -16.28
N ARG A 321 1.59 22.95 -17.14
CA ARG A 321 1.55 22.75 -18.58
C ARG A 321 2.49 23.76 -19.22
N PRO A 322 3.64 23.31 -19.78
CA PRO A 322 4.56 24.21 -20.47
C PRO A 322 3.84 24.93 -21.62
N GLY A 323 3.81 26.26 -21.59
CA GLY A 323 3.14 27.11 -22.56
C GLY A 323 2.91 28.51 -22.01
N ALA A 324 2.24 29.40 -22.77
CA ALA A 324 1.93 30.77 -22.37
C ALA A 324 0.81 30.83 -21.31
N GLY A 325 1.06 30.25 -20.14
CA GLY A 325 0.22 30.32 -18.95
C GLY A 325 0.87 31.19 -17.87
N GLY A 326 0.05 31.81 -17.00
CA GLY A 326 0.52 32.81 -16.03
C GLY A 326 0.56 34.22 -16.63
N GLY A 327 0.63 35.25 -15.77
CA GLY A 327 0.47 36.65 -16.16
C GLY A 327 1.50 37.20 -17.17
N GLY A 328 2.67 36.58 -17.31
CA GLY A 328 3.74 37.00 -18.22
C GLY A 328 3.93 36.14 -19.48
N GLY A 329 3.23 35.00 -19.60
CA GLY A 329 3.12 34.24 -20.85
C GLY A 329 4.34 33.38 -21.24
N ASP A 330 5.26 33.08 -20.31
CA ASP A 330 6.34 32.12 -20.53
C ASP A 330 6.19 30.82 -19.70
N CYS A 331 7.03 29.82 -19.96
CA CYS A 331 6.97 28.52 -19.28
C CYS A 331 7.43 28.58 -17.82
N PHE A 332 8.22 29.58 -17.43
CA PHE A 332 8.66 29.78 -16.06
C PHE A 332 7.55 30.43 -15.24
N ASP A 333 6.77 31.34 -15.82
CA ASP A 333 5.57 31.91 -15.19
C ASP A 333 4.53 30.82 -14.90
N ALA A 334 4.30 29.92 -15.86
CA ALA A 334 3.39 28.79 -15.69
C ALA A 334 3.87 27.81 -14.60
N LEU A 335 5.19 27.65 -14.43
CA LEU A 335 5.76 26.86 -13.35
C LEU A 335 5.65 27.58 -12.01
N ALA A 336 5.99 28.87 -11.96
CA ALA A 336 5.90 29.69 -10.76
C ALA A 336 4.47 29.70 -10.22
N ALA A 337 3.47 29.96 -11.07
CA ALA A 337 2.07 29.89 -10.68
C ALA A 337 1.70 28.51 -10.11
N ALA A 338 2.10 27.42 -10.77
CA ALA A 338 1.83 26.06 -10.30
C ALA A 338 2.51 25.72 -8.96
N LEU A 339 3.67 26.34 -8.67
CA LEU A 339 4.36 26.17 -7.38
C LEU A 339 3.65 26.91 -6.24
N LEU A 340 2.88 27.96 -6.52
CA LEU A 340 2.11 28.72 -5.52
C LEU A 340 0.76 28.06 -5.20
N GLU A 341 0.35 27.05 -5.96
CA GLU A 341 -0.89 26.31 -5.71
C GLU A 341 -0.84 25.54 -4.38
N THR A 342 -2.02 25.31 -3.80
CA THR A 342 -2.21 24.64 -2.49
C THR A 342 -1.43 23.31 -2.32
N PRO A 343 -1.42 22.36 -3.28
CA PRO A 343 -0.68 21.10 -3.13
C PRO A 343 0.85 21.24 -3.23
N ALA A 344 1.36 22.43 -3.62
CA ALA A 344 2.76 22.70 -3.82
C ALA A 344 3.33 23.53 -2.65
N LEU A 345 3.62 24.82 -2.88
CA LEU A 345 4.32 25.72 -1.98
C LEU A 345 3.59 27.08 -1.90
N PRO A 346 2.31 27.13 -1.45
CA PRO A 346 1.56 28.38 -1.34
C PRO A 346 2.21 29.38 -0.38
N ALA A 347 3.01 28.89 0.56
CA ALA A 347 3.79 29.72 1.49
C ALA A 347 4.81 30.63 0.80
N LEU A 348 5.19 30.37 -0.46
CA LEU A 348 6.09 31.23 -1.23
C LEU A 348 5.43 32.57 -1.65
N GLU A 349 4.10 32.69 -1.55
CA GLU A 349 3.41 33.96 -1.77
C GLU A 349 3.70 34.97 -0.65
N ASP A 350 4.00 34.49 0.55
CA ASP A 350 4.32 35.32 1.71
C ASP A 350 5.84 35.36 1.94
N PRO A 351 6.52 36.47 1.60
CA PRO A 351 7.96 36.60 1.76
C PRO A 351 8.43 36.59 3.23
N GLU A 352 7.54 36.78 4.20
CA GLU A 352 7.82 36.69 5.64
C GLU A 352 7.59 35.28 6.21
N SER A 353 7.07 34.34 5.40
CA SER A 353 6.83 32.97 5.85
C SER A 353 8.16 32.24 6.13
N PRO A 354 8.35 31.66 7.34
CA PRO A 354 9.56 30.90 7.68
C PRO A 354 9.84 29.75 6.70
N ASN A 355 8.79 29.18 6.11
CA ASN A 355 8.83 28.06 5.17
C ASN A 355 9.13 28.51 3.72
N ALA A 356 9.16 29.82 3.42
CA ALA A 356 9.34 30.32 2.06
C ALA A 356 10.80 30.24 1.58
N VAL A 357 11.79 30.28 2.48
CA VAL A 357 13.20 30.40 2.07
C VAL A 357 14.14 29.45 2.82
N ARG A 358 13.82 29.04 4.07
CA ARG A 358 14.74 28.20 4.87
C ARG A 358 14.61 26.70 4.65
N ASP A 359 13.48 26.22 4.12
CA ASP A 359 13.21 24.78 3.90
C ASP A 359 13.48 24.31 2.45
N LEU A 360 13.98 25.21 1.58
CA LEU A 360 14.28 24.91 0.18
C LEU A 360 15.76 24.55 -0.08
N ALA A 361 16.61 24.59 0.95
CA ALA A 361 18.06 24.41 0.85
C ALA A 361 18.53 23.02 1.31
#